data_AF-A0A7X7E9G4-F1
#
_entry.id   AF-A0A7X7E9G4-F1
#
_cell.length_a   1.000
_cell.length_b   1.000
_cell.length_c   1.000
_cell.angle_alpha   90.00
_cell.angle_beta   90.00
_cell.angle_gamma   90.00
#
_symmetry.space_group_name_H-M   'P 1'
#
loop_
_entity.id
_entity.type
_entity.pdbx_description
1 polymer ?
#
loop_
_entity_poly.entity_id
_entity_poly.type
_entity_poly.pdbx_seq_one_letter_code
_entity_poly.pdbx_strand_id
1 'polypeptide(L)' 'MNPEDVRYDLIVTIVPKGLAEKPLRASQQAGAEGGTILYARGAGIHETRKILGVPIEPEKEILLTVVPRAV' A
#
# COMPACT_ATOMS: atom_id res chain seq x y z
N MET A 1 11.81 27.13 -12.54
CA MET A 1 10.77 26.08 -12.64
C MET A 1 9.66 26.50 -11.70
N ASN A 2 8.43 26.71 -12.17
CA ASN A 2 7.35 27.12 -11.29
C ASN A 2 6.95 25.90 -10.42
N PRO A 3 6.72 26.04 -9.11
CA PRO A 3 6.37 24.92 -8.23
C PRO A 3 5.12 24.14 -8.68
N GLU A 4 4.25 24.80 -9.44
CA GLU A 4 2.97 24.31 -9.96
C GLU A 4 3.11 23.24 -11.07
N ASP A 5 4.29 23.05 -11.66
CA ASP A 5 4.48 22.13 -12.81
C ASP A 5 4.94 20.72 -12.40
N VAL A 6 5.21 20.47 -11.12
CA VAL A 6 5.63 19.14 -10.65
C VAL A 6 4.40 18.27 -10.43
N ARG A 7 4.18 17.32 -11.35
CA ARG A 7 3.12 16.31 -11.20
C ARG A 7 3.60 15.18 -10.30
N TYR A 8 2.69 14.61 -9.52
CA TYR A 8 2.96 13.48 -8.64
C TYR A 8 2.04 12.30 -8.97
N ASP A 9 2.54 11.10 -8.70
CA ASP A 9 1.78 9.87 -8.69
C ASP A 9 1.62 9.36 -7.25
N LEU A 10 0.41 8.90 -6.93
CA LEU A 10 0.15 8.14 -5.71
C LEU A 10 0.11 6.65 -6.07
N ILE A 11 1.11 5.91 -5.61
CA ILE A 11 1.17 4.46 -5.73
C ILE A 11 0.52 3.87 -4.47
N VAL A 12 -0.51 3.05 -4.66
CA VAL A 12 -1.23 2.36 -3.59
C VAL A 12 -0.89 0.87 -3.63
N THR A 13 -0.22 0.38 -2.60
CA THR A 13 0.18 -1.02 -2.48
C THR A 13 -0.59 -1.68 -1.35
N ILE A 14 -1.30 -2.79 -1.62
CA ILE A 14 -2.07 -3.54 -0.61
C ILE A 14 -1.42 -4.90 -0.39
N VAL A 15 -1.07 -5.19 0.87
CA VAL A 15 -0.38 -6.43 1.26
C VAL A 15 -1.03 -7.06 2.49
N PRO A 16 -0.75 -8.34 2.79
CA PRO A 16 -1.08 -8.91 4.10
C PRO A 16 -0.46 -8.08 5.23
N LYS A 17 -1.15 -8.03 6.38
CA LYS A 17 -0.63 -7.35 7.58
C LYS A 17 0.78 -7.84 7.96
N GLY A 18 1.64 -6.92 8.38
CA GLY A 18 3.03 -7.17 8.75
C GLY A 18 4.00 -7.26 7.56
N LEU A 19 3.51 -7.15 6.32
CA LEU A 19 4.36 -7.27 5.12
C LEU A 19 4.62 -5.95 4.40
N ALA A 20 4.13 -4.80 4.89
CA ALA A 20 4.31 -3.50 4.23
C ALA A 20 5.75 -2.95 4.29
N GLU A 21 6.59 -3.42 5.21
CA GLU A 21 8.00 -2.99 5.30
C GLU A 21 8.80 -3.39 4.05
N LYS A 22 8.56 -4.58 3.50
CA LYS A 22 9.26 -5.07 2.30
C LYS A 22 9.04 -4.17 1.06
N PRO A 23 7.81 -3.87 0.63
CA PRO A 23 7.58 -2.95 -0.48
C PRO A 23 7.98 -1.51 -0.15
N LEU A 24 7.92 -1.06 1.12
CA LEU A 24 8.44 0.25 1.52
C LEU A 24 9.96 0.36 1.26
N ARG A 25 10.74 -0.64 1.66
CA ARG A 25 12.19 -0.64 1.39
C ARG A 25 12.49 -0.71 -0.10
N ALA A 26 11.72 -1.49 -0.84
CA ALA A 26 11.86 -1.57 -2.29
C ALA A 26 11.54 -0.22 -2.97
N SER A 27 10.49 0.48 -2.54
CA SER A 27 10.16 1.80 -3.08
C SER A 27 11.24 2.84 -2.74
N GLN A 28 11.79 2.81 -1.52
CA GLN A 28 12.92 3.66 -1.14
C GLN A 28 14.16 3.42 -2.00
N GLN A 29 14.51 2.16 -2.25
CA GLN A 29 15.62 1.80 -3.15
C GLN A 29 15.38 2.26 -4.59
N ALA A 30 14.12 2.37 -5.00
CA ALA A 30 13.73 2.89 -6.31
C ALA A 30 13.68 4.44 -6.37
N GLY A 31 13.99 5.14 -5.28
CA GLY A 31 14.05 6.60 -5.22
C GLY A 31 12.84 7.28 -4.58
N ALA A 32 11.88 6.53 -4.03
CA ALA A 32 10.84 7.13 -3.20
C ALA A 32 11.43 7.64 -1.87
N GLU A 33 10.96 8.79 -1.38
CA GLU A 33 11.43 9.32 -0.10
C GLU A 33 10.93 8.49 1.10
N GLY A 34 9.74 7.90 0.96
CA GLY A 34 9.13 7.06 1.99
C GLY A 34 7.68 6.71 1.68
N GLY A 35 6.91 6.42 2.71
CA GLY A 35 5.49 6.13 2.57
C GLY A 35 4.76 6.05 3.90
N THR A 36 3.44 5.96 3.83
CA THR A 36 2.55 5.82 4.99
C THR A 36 1.89 4.44 4.96
N ILE A 37 1.92 3.74 6.09
CA ILE A 37 1.29 2.42 6.25
C ILE A 37 0.01 2.58 7.06
N LEU A 38 -1.11 2.08 6.54
CA LEU A 38 -2.41 2.05 7.19
C LEU A 38 -2.87 0.61 7.41
N TYR A 39 -3.51 0.33 8.56
CA TYR A 39 -4.21 -0.93 8.76
C TYR A 39 -5.51 -0.95 7.95
N ALA A 40 -5.80 -2.08 7.33
CA ALA A 40 -6.98 -2.26 6.50
C ALA A 40 -7.56 -3.67 6.66
N ARG A 41 -8.77 -3.85 6.13
CA ARG A 41 -9.41 -5.15 5.97
C ARG A 41 -9.60 -5.46 4.50
N GLY A 42 -9.43 -6.73 4.15
CA GLY A 42 -9.74 -7.23 2.83
C GLY A 42 -11.24 -7.41 2.61
N ALA A 43 -11.73 -7.10 1.41
CA ALA A 43 -13.12 -7.23 1.00
C ALA A 43 -13.31 -8.15 -0.23
N GLY A 44 -12.27 -8.90 -0.62
CA GLY A 44 -12.29 -9.73 -1.83
C GLY A 44 -13.16 -11.00 -1.72
N ILE A 45 -13.62 -11.51 -2.86
CA ILE A 45 -14.38 -12.77 -2.95
C ILE A 45 -13.59 -14.00 -2.47
N HIS A 46 -12.27 -13.95 -2.53
CA HIS A 46 -11.37 -15.01 -2.05
C HIS A 46 -10.97 -14.85 -0.58
N GLU A 47 -11.42 -13.77 0.05
CA GLU A 47 -11.00 -13.30 1.36
C GLU A 47 -12.02 -13.63 2.45
N THR A 48 -13.26 -13.92 2.09
CA THR A 48 -14.33 -14.43 2.98
C THR A 48 -14.16 -15.92 3.25
N ARG A 49 -13.06 -16.29 3.92
CA ARG A 49 -12.91 -17.65 4.47
C ARG A 49 -13.64 -17.76 5.81
N LYS A 50 -14.16 -18.95 6.10
CA LYS A 50 -14.73 -19.30 7.39
C LYS A 50 -13.91 -20.45 7.99
N ILE A 51 -13.57 -20.37 9.27
CA ILE A 51 -13.04 -21.50 10.05
C ILE A 51 -14.08 -21.82 11.12
N LEU A 52 -14.53 -23.08 11.17
CA LEU A 52 -15.53 -23.55 12.15
C LEU A 52 -16.81 -22.69 12.22
N GLY A 53 -17.25 -22.16 11.07
CA GLY A 53 -18.45 -21.32 10.98
C GLY A 53 -18.24 -19.84 11.32
N VAL A 54 -17.06 -19.45 11.83
CA VAL A 54 -16.71 -18.06 12.16
C VAL A 54 -16.15 -17.35 10.93
N PRO A 55 -16.68 -16.18 10.53
CA PRO A 55 -16.10 -15.38 9.44
C PRO A 55 -14.74 -14.85 9.85
N ILE A 56 -13.75 -15.03 8.98
CA ILE A 56 -12.42 -14.46 9.17
C ILE A 56 -12.33 -13.19 8.36
N GLU A 57 -12.14 -12.06 9.04
CA GLU A 57 -11.80 -10.81 8.38
C GLU A 57 -10.32 -10.83 7.99
N PRO A 58 -9.98 -10.64 6.70
CA PRO A 58 -8.59 -10.63 6.29
C PRO A 58 -7.95 -9.32 6.72
N GLU A 59 -6.92 -9.40 7.56
CA GLU A 59 -6.13 -8.22 7.92
C GLU A 59 -5.13 -7.87 6.82
N LYS A 60 -5.08 -6.58 6.47
CA LYS A 60 -4.23 -6.03 5.41
C LYS A 60 -3.49 -4.80 5.93
N GLU A 61 -2.47 -4.43 5.18
CA GLU A 61 -1.84 -3.13 5.25
C GLU A 61 -1.89 -2.45 3.88
N ILE A 62 -2.11 -1.14 3.89
CA ILE A 62 -2.05 -0.29 2.69
C ILE A 62 -0.84 0.62 2.85
N LEU A 63 0.12 0.48 1.94
CA LEU A 63 1.25 1.40 1.79
C LEU A 63 0.90 2.44 0.73
N LEU A 64 0.97 3.71 1.14
CA LEU A 64 0.81 4.88 0.30
C LEU A 64 2.19 5.48 0.03
N THR A 65 2.56 5.59 -1.24
CA THR A 65 3.84 6.19 -1.66
C THR A 65 3.55 7.28 -2.69
N VAL A 66 3.99 8.50 -2.41
CA VAL A 66 3.91 9.63 -3.33
C VAL A 66 5.26 9.80 -4.01
N VAL A 67 5.27 9.83 -5.34
CA VAL A 67 6.50 10.00 -6.13
C VAL A 67 6.32 11.11 -7.17
N PRO A 68 7.38 11.87 -7.49
CA PRO A 68 7.35 12.76 -8.65
C PRO A 68 7.05 11.94 -9.91
N ARG A 69 6.11 12.40 -10.72
CA ARG A 69 5.82 11.80 -12.02
C ARG A 69 6.97 12.16 -12.95
N ALA A 70 7.74 11.16 -13.38
CA ALA A 70 8.72 11.35 -14.45
C ALA A 70 7.97 11.82 -15.70
N VAL A 71 8.39 12.97 -16.26
CA VAL A 71 7.84 13.55 -17.50
C VAL A 71 8.56 12.94 -18.70
#